data_AF-A0A2G9HZS1-F1
#
_entry.id   AF-A0A2G9HZS1-F1
#
_cell.length_a   1.000
_cell.length_b   1.000
_cell.length_c   1.000
_cell.angle_alpha   90.00
_cell.angle_beta   90.00
_cell.angle_gamma   90.00
#
_symmetry.space_group_name_H-M   'P 1'
#
loop_
_entity.id
_entity.type
_entity.pdbx_description
1 polymer ?
#
loop_
_entity_poly.entity_id
_entity_poly.type
_entity_poly.pdbx_seq_one_letter_code
_entity_poly.pdbx_strand_id
1 'polypeptide(L)'
;MSAASISRTLARNRRKTPAIPLKWVPQSSLISTSAPAISSAPQPQQEKGGRSIWSKLFLFVPGIITFGLGSWQIFRRQEKIKMLEYRQSRLGIEPLKGNEIVPSSGSLDPLEFRRVQCKGVFDEKKSIYIGPRSRSISGVTENGYYLITPLIPVPGDPER
;
A
#
# COMPACT_ATOMS: atom_id res chain seq x y z
N MET A 1 17.82 -23.35 -37.17
CA MET A 1 16.71 -24.30 -37.00
C MET A 1 16.09 -24.04 -35.63
N SER A 2 14.78 -23.70 -35.62
CA SER A 2 13.84 -23.61 -34.49
C SER A 2 14.19 -22.77 -33.24
N ALA A 3 13.59 -21.58 -33.13
CA ALA A 3 13.43 -20.86 -31.86
C ALA A 3 11.99 -21.06 -31.37
N ALA A 4 11.81 -21.70 -30.22
CA ALA A 4 10.51 -21.90 -29.60
C ALA A 4 10.06 -20.60 -28.91
N SER A 5 9.04 -19.96 -29.49
CA SER A 5 8.36 -18.78 -28.92
C SER A 5 7.39 -19.22 -27.83
N ILE A 6 7.65 -18.82 -26.58
CA ILE A 6 6.71 -19.02 -25.46
C ILE A 6 6.01 -17.68 -25.21
N SER A 7 4.92 -17.44 -25.94
CA SER A 7 3.99 -16.35 -25.67
C SER A 7 3.21 -16.65 -24.39
N ARG A 8 3.51 -15.95 -23.29
CA ARG A 8 2.66 -15.96 -22.09
C ARG A 8 1.64 -14.82 -22.19
N THR A 9 0.45 -15.16 -22.67
CA THR A 9 -0.73 -14.28 -22.65
C THR A 9 -1.20 -14.08 -21.21
N LEU A 10 -1.08 -12.86 -20.68
CA LEU A 10 -1.68 -12.48 -19.41
C LEU A 10 -3.20 -12.29 -19.58
N ALA A 11 -3.96 -13.29 -19.17
CA ALA A 11 -5.41 -13.21 -19.06
C ALA A 11 -5.80 -12.23 -17.94
N ARG A 12 -6.30 -11.06 -18.34
CA ARG A 12 -6.83 -10.03 -17.44
C ARG A 12 -8.18 -10.49 -16.91
N ASN A 13 -8.22 -11.04 -15.70
CA ASN A 13 -9.44 -11.53 -15.07
C ASN A 13 -10.32 -10.34 -14.64
N ARG A 14 -11.22 -9.88 -15.53
CA ARG A 14 -12.27 -8.91 -15.20
C ARG A 14 -13.33 -9.63 -14.36
N ARG A 15 -13.37 -9.35 -13.06
CA ARG A 15 -14.49 -9.71 -12.18
C ARG A 15 -15.77 -9.07 -12.74
N LYS A 16 -16.68 -9.89 -13.25
CA LYS A 16 -18.04 -9.49 -13.64
C LYS A 16 -18.86 -9.33 -12.36
N THR A 17 -19.29 -8.12 -12.05
CA THR A 17 -20.36 -7.86 -11.07
C THR A 17 -21.69 -8.34 -11.66
N PRO A 18 -22.51 -9.12 -10.94
CA PRO A 18 -23.84 -9.46 -11.42
C PRO A 18 -24.74 -8.22 -11.35
N ALA A 19 -25.28 -7.84 -12.50
CA ALA A 19 -26.33 -6.83 -12.62
C ALA A 19 -27.64 -7.45 -12.11
N ILE A 20 -28.21 -6.88 -11.04
CA ILE A 20 -29.54 -7.22 -10.56
C ILE A 20 -30.55 -6.35 -11.34
N PRO A 21 -31.50 -6.91 -12.10
CA PRO A 21 -32.50 -6.12 -12.79
C PRO A 21 -33.56 -5.64 -11.79
N LEU A 22 -33.60 -4.32 -11.58
CA LEU A 22 -34.65 -3.64 -10.82
C LEU A 22 -35.92 -3.56 -11.70
N LYS A 23 -36.81 -4.56 -11.60
CA LYS A 23 -38.17 -4.44 -12.13
C LYS A 23 -39.10 -4.05 -10.99
N TRP A 24 -39.31 -2.75 -10.83
CA TRP A 24 -40.35 -2.21 -9.96
C TRP A 24 -41.63 -2.06 -10.78
N VAL A 25 -42.70 -2.75 -10.39
CA VAL A 25 -44.05 -2.59 -10.95
C VAL A 25 -44.89 -1.91 -9.86
N PRO A 26 -45.55 -0.78 -10.12
CA PRO A 26 -46.48 -0.21 -9.16
C PRO A 26 -47.83 -0.93 -9.30
N GLN A 27 -48.20 -1.76 -8.32
CA GLN A 27 -49.59 -2.21 -8.20
C GLN A 27 -50.40 -1.09 -7.55
N SER A 28 -51.11 -0.34 -8.39
CA SER A 28 -52.23 0.48 -8.00
C SER A 28 -53.45 -0.41 -7.78
N SER A 29 -53.98 -0.47 -6.56
CA SER A 29 -55.39 -0.80 -6.36
C SER A 29 -55.92 -0.30 -5.01
N LEU A 30 -56.74 0.74 -5.13
CA LEU A 30 -58.06 0.92 -4.53
C LEU A 30 -58.17 1.00 -2.99
N ILE A 31 -58.37 2.24 -2.56
CA ILE A 31 -59.02 2.65 -1.32
C ILE A 31 -60.36 1.91 -1.21
N SER A 32 -60.52 1.10 -0.15
CA SER A 32 -61.82 0.63 0.33
C SER A 32 -62.05 1.16 1.73
N THR A 33 -63.04 2.03 1.83
CA THR A 33 -63.57 2.61 3.07
C THR A 33 -64.58 1.64 3.66
N SER A 34 -64.36 1.18 4.90
CA SER A 34 -65.46 0.72 5.77
C SER A 34 -65.06 0.74 7.26
N ALA A 35 -65.88 1.48 8.01
CA ALA A 35 -66.10 1.66 9.47
C ALA A 35 -65.27 0.87 10.52
N PRO A 36 -65.01 1.47 11.71
CA PRO A 36 -64.33 0.79 12.81
C PRO A 36 -65.32 -0.08 13.60
N ALA A 37 -65.14 -1.40 13.57
CA ALA A 37 -65.71 -2.29 14.57
C ALA A 37 -64.73 -2.41 15.74
N ILE A 38 -65.13 -1.87 16.90
CA ILE A 38 -64.42 -2.04 18.17
C ILE A 38 -64.58 -3.51 18.56
N SER A 39 -63.54 -4.31 18.33
CA SER A 39 -63.42 -5.66 18.88
C SER A 39 -62.15 -5.72 19.70
N SER A 40 -62.34 -5.73 21.01
CA SER A 40 -61.30 -5.93 22.03
C SER A 40 -60.80 -7.37 21.95
N ALA A 41 -59.70 -7.60 21.22
CA ALA A 41 -58.90 -8.81 21.31
C ALA A 41 -57.59 -8.49 22.05
N PRO A 42 -57.15 -9.33 23.01
CA PRO A 42 -55.91 -9.08 23.75
C PRO A 42 -54.73 -9.17 22.78
N GLN A 43 -54.00 -8.06 22.63
CA GLN A 43 -52.78 -8.04 21.84
C GLN A 43 -51.69 -8.89 22.51
N PRO A 44 -50.92 -9.69 21.76
CA PRO A 44 -49.69 -10.26 22.29
C PRO A 44 -48.76 -9.10 22.67
N GLN A 45 -48.29 -9.09 23.92
CA GLN A 45 -47.29 -8.15 24.42
C GLN A 45 -46.04 -8.26 23.55
N GLN A 46 -45.92 -7.35 22.59
CA GLN A 46 -44.76 -7.18 21.77
C GLN A 46 -43.67 -6.57 22.67
N GLU A 47 -42.64 -7.36 23.00
CA GLU A 47 -41.43 -6.91 23.68
C GLU A 47 -40.79 -5.74 22.89
N LYS A 48 -41.17 -4.51 23.24
CA LYS A 48 -40.72 -3.26 22.63
C LYS A 48 -39.56 -2.61 23.38
N GLY A 49 -38.80 -3.39 24.16
CA GLY A 49 -37.67 -2.88 24.95
C GLY A 49 -36.33 -2.83 24.19
N GLY A 50 -36.07 -3.79 23.29
CA GLY A 50 -34.72 -3.98 22.71
C GLY A 50 -34.46 -3.30 21.37
N ARG A 51 -35.49 -3.10 20.54
CA ARG A 51 -35.32 -2.65 19.13
C ARG A 51 -34.86 -1.20 18.98
N SER A 52 -35.27 -0.32 19.90
CA SER A 52 -34.99 1.13 19.82
C SER A 52 -33.55 1.50 20.17
N ILE A 53 -32.92 0.74 21.08
CA ILE A 53 -31.53 0.99 21.50
C ILE A 53 -30.56 0.48 20.42
N TRP A 54 -30.85 -0.70 19.86
CA TRP A 54 -30.07 -1.27 18.75
C TRP A 54 -30.17 -0.43 17.47
N SER A 55 -31.36 0.10 17.14
CA SER A 55 -31.52 0.99 15.98
C SER A 55 -30.76 2.30 16.14
N LYS A 56 -30.69 2.85 17.37
CA LYS A 56 -29.90 4.06 17.65
C LYS A 56 -28.40 3.79 17.53
N LEU A 57 -27.91 2.65 18.04
CA LEU A 57 -26.51 2.25 17.92
C LEU A 57 -26.08 2.05 16.46
N PHE A 58 -26.96 1.48 15.61
CA PHE A 58 -26.66 1.26 14.20
C PHE A 58 -26.38 2.55 13.41
N LEU A 59 -26.98 3.68 13.83
CA LEU A 59 -26.72 4.98 13.22
C LEU A 59 -25.30 5.51 13.49
N PHE A 60 -24.65 5.06 14.59
CA PHE A 60 -23.28 5.45 14.92
C PHE A 60 -22.22 4.55 14.28
N VAL A 61 -22.58 3.34 13.83
CA VAL A 61 -21.68 2.39 13.18
C VAL A 61 -20.89 3.02 12.01
N PRO A 62 -21.50 3.69 11.02
CA PRO A 62 -20.74 4.33 9.95
C PRO A 62 -19.82 5.45 10.47
N GLY A 63 -20.23 6.19 11.49
CA GLY A 63 -19.41 7.22 12.14
C GLY A 63 -18.16 6.64 12.79
N ILE A 64 -18.31 5.55 13.55
CA ILE A 64 -17.19 4.87 14.22
C ILE A 64 -16.22 4.27 13.19
N ILE A 65 -16.74 3.65 12.12
CA ILE A 65 -15.92 3.05 11.07
C ILE A 65 -15.12 4.11 10.33
N THR A 66 -15.76 5.19 9.88
CA THR A 66 -15.10 6.29 9.16
C THR A 66 -14.08 7.01 10.05
N PHE A 67 -14.39 7.22 11.32
CA PHE A 67 -13.45 7.79 12.29
C PHE A 67 -12.25 6.88 12.56
N GLY A 68 -12.48 5.57 12.73
CA GLY A 68 -11.42 4.58 12.90
C GLY A 68 -10.50 4.50 11.67
N LEU A 69 -11.08 4.44 10.47
CA LEU A 69 -10.32 4.46 9.23
C LEU A 69 -9.55 5.78 9.04
N GLY A 70 -10.16 6.93 9.33
CA GLY A 70 -9.52 8.24 9.25
C GLY A 70 -8.34 8.36 10.23
N SER A 71 -8.54 7.92 11.47
CA SER A 71 -7.50 7.88 12.52
C SER A 71 -6.34 6.96 12.13
N TRP A 72 -6.64 5.80 11.52
CA TRP A 72 -5.61 4.92 10.99
C TRP A 72 -4.84 5.55 9.82
N GLN A 73 -5.53 6.21 8.90
CA GLN A 73 -4.90 6.88 7.75
C GLN A 73 -3.94 7.99 8.22
N ILE A 74 -4.33 8.79 9.22
CA ILE A 74 -3.42 9.83 9.75
C ILE A 74 -2.20 9.20 10.42
N PHE A 75 -2.38 8.14 11.24
CA PHE A 75 -1.27 7.46 11.89
C PHE A 75 -0.30 6.85 10.87
N ARG A 76 -0.82 6.14 9.87
CA ARG A 76 -0.01 5.58 8.76
C ARG A 76 0.74 6.64 7.98
N ARG A 77 0.14 7.82 7.80
CA ARG A 77 0.82 8.95 7.17
C ARG A 77 1.96 9.45 8.05
N GLN A 78 1.74 9.59 9.36
CA GLN A 78 2.78 10.04 10.30
C GLN A 78 3.96 9.07 10.35
N GLU A 79 3.72 7.76 10.36
CA GLU A 79 4.78 6.74 10.25
C GLU A 79 5.65 6.97 9.01
N LYS A 80 5.00 7.16 7.85
CA LYS A 80 5.70 7.42 6.59
C LYS A 80 6.51 8.71 6.62
N ILE A 81 5.94 9.79 7.14
CA ILE A 81 6.64 11.07 7.27
C ILE A 81 7.87 10.92 8.16
N LYS A 82 7.71 10.31 9.34
CA LYS A 82 8.81 10.06 10.28
C LYS A 82 9.93 9.23 9.65
N MET A 83 9.58 8.20 8.87
CA MET A 83 10.57 7.40 8.14
C MET A 83 11.30 8.21 7.05
N LEU A 84 10.62 9.12 6.37
CA LEU A 84 11.24 9.98 5.36
C LEU A 84 12.18 11.00 6.03
N GLU A 85 11.74 11.63 7.12
CA GLU A 85 12.55 12.56 7.90
C GLU A 85 13.79 11.89 8.48
N TYR A 86 13.65 10.67 9.00
CA TYR A 86 14.78 9.85 9.46
C TYR A 86 15.81 9.64 8.35
N ARG A 87 15.38 9.25 7.14
CA ARG A 87 16.30 9.09 6.01
C ARG A 87 16.93 10.41 5.57
N GLN A 88 16.12 11.46 5.48
CA GLN A 88 16.55 12.77 5.00
C GLN A 88 17.59 13.41 5.92
N SER A 89 17.37 13.34 7.24
CA SER A 89 18.32 13.86 8.22
C SER A 89 19.68 13.17 8.11
N ARG A 90 19.71 11.83 7.97
CA ARG A 90 20.95 11.05 7.85
C ARG A 90 21.69 11.28 6.54
N LEU A 91 20.95 11.52 5.46
CA LEU A 91 21.51 11.93 4.17
C LEU A 91 22.01 13.38 4.16
N GLY A 92 21.49 14.24 5.03
CA GLY A 92 21.90 15.64 5.14
C GLY A 92 23.21 15.85 5.88
N ILE A 93 23.61 14.93 6.76
CA ILE A 93 24.86 15.03 7.52
C ILE A 93 26.07 14.90 6.57
N GLU A 94 27.21 15.48 6.93
CA GLU A 94 28.47 15.46 6.18
C GLU A 94 28.98 14.04 5.88
N PRO A 95 29.20 13.67 4.60
CA PRO A 95 29.56 12.30 4.21
C PRO A 95 30.73 11.72 5.01
N LEU A 96 30.61 10.46 5.44
CA LEU A 96 31.72 9.76 6.09
C LEU A 96 32.80 9.46 5.06
N LYS A 97 34.06 9.61 5.47
CA LYS A 97 35.21 9.18 4.67
C LYS A 97 35.23 7.65 4.60
N GLY A 98 35.81 7.12 3.52
CA GLY A 98 35.86 5.67 3.24
C GLY A 98 36.38 4.80 4.40
N ASN A 99 37.20 5.40 5.25
CA ASN A 99 37.95 4.85 6.37
C ASN A 99 37.03 4.41 7.51
N GLU A 100 35.91 5.11 7.68
CA GLU A 100 34.95 4.90 8.77
C GLU A 100 33.82 3.93 8.38
N ILE A 101 33.85 3.40 7.16
CA ILE A 101 32.82 2.49 6.64
C ILE A 101 32.91 1.11 7.30
N VAL A 102 34.10 0.71 7.78
CA VAL A 102 34.28 -0.56 8.50
C VAL A 102 33.85 -0.35 9.95
N PRO A 103 32.69 -0.86 10.38
CA PRO A 103 32.25 -0.68 11.76
C PRO A 103 33.17 -1.51 12.65
N SER A 104 33.88 -0.84 13.55
CA SER A 104 34.69 -1.50 14.59
C SER A 104 33.86 -2.45 15.48
N SER A 105 32.53 -2.27 15.53
CA SER A 105 31.62 -2.93 16.48
C SER A 105 30.51 -3.79 15.86
N GLY A 106 30.66 -4.27 14.61
CA GLY A 106 29.75 -5.28 14.01
C GLY A 106 28.28 -4.86 13.77
N SER A 107 27.87 -3.67 14.22
CA SER A 107 26.53 -3.11 14.00
C SER A 107 26.54 -2.18 12.79
N LEU A 108 25.61 -2.41 11.85
CA LEU A 108 25.44 -1.60 10.63
C LEU A 108 24.39 -0.48 10.78
N ASP A 109 23.62 -0.51 11.87
CA ASP A 109 22.63 0.49 12.24
C ASP A 109 23.15 1.95 12.16
N PRO A 110 24.37 2.28 12.63
CA PRO A 110 24.89 3.65 12.51
C PRO A 110 25.28 4.04 11.08
N LEU A 111 25.41 3.09 10.16
CA LEU A 111 25.73 3.34 8.75
C LEU A 111 24.49 3.42 7.86
N GLU A 112 23.31 3.10 8.39
CA GLU A 112 22.05 3.14 7.64
C GLU A 112 21.75 4.57 7.16
N PHE A 113 21.46 4.68 5.86
CA PHE A 113 21.18 5.95 5.15
C PHE A 113 22.27 7.02 5.29
N ARG A 114 23.50 6.62 5.61
CA ARG A 114 24.63 7.53 5.70
C ARG A 114 25.29 7.70 4.33
N ARG A 115 25.59 8.95 3.97
CA ARG A 115 26.39 9.24 2.78
C ARG A 115 27.84 8.89 3.07
N VAL A 116 28.49 8.27 2.10
CA VAL A 116 29.91 7.92 2.15
C VAL A 116 30.61 8.50 0.93
N GLN A 117 31.84 8.98 1.12
CA GLN A 117 32.72 9.38 0.03
C GLN A 117 33.84 8.36 -0.10
N CYS A 118 33.98 7.79 -1.30
CA CYS A 118 34.96 6.74 -1.58
C CYS A 118 35.71 7.06 -2.86
N LYS A 119 36.98 6.67 -2.92
CA LYS A 119 37.85 6.82 -4.09
C LYS A 119 38.50 5.49 -4.41
N GLY A 120 38.52 5.13 -5.68
CA GLY A 120 38.93 3.79 -6.11
C GLY A 120 38.87 3.61 -7.62
N VAL A 121 39.13 2.38 -8.06
CA VAL A 121 39.04 1.94 -9.46
C VAL A 121 37.95 0.87 -9.56
N PHE A 122 37.07 0.99 -10.55
CA PHE A 122 36.03 0.00 -10.79
C PHE A 122 36.62 -1.25 -11.48
N ASP A 123 36.30 -2.44 -10.95
CA ASP A 123 36.70 -3.72 -11.56
C ASP A 123 35.57 -4.27 -12.43
N GLU A 124 35.62 -3.95 -13.72
CA GLU A 124 34.62 -4.37 -14.71
C GLU A 124 34.54 -5.90 -14.87
N LYS A 125 35.63 -6.62 -14.60
CA LYS A 125 35.67 -8.09 -14.71
C LYS A 125 34.78 -8.78 -13.67
N LYS A 126 34.49 -8.10 -12.57
CA LYS A 126 33.61 -8.57 -11.48
C LYS A 126 32.25 -7.88 -11.48
N SER A 127 31.86 -7.25 -12.59
CA SER A 127 30.56 -6.62 -12.72
C SER A 127 29.44 -7.66 -12.80
N ILE A 128 28.29 -7.35 -12.18
CA ILE A 128 27.14 -8.24 -12.09
C ILE A 128 25.90 -7.52 -12.64
N TYR A 129 25.19 -8.20 -13.54
CA TYR A 129 23.90 -7.75 -14.06
C TYR A 129 22.76 -8.30 -13.20
N ILE A 130 21.94 -7.42 -12.67
CA ILE A 130 20.79 -7.77 -11.84
C ILE A 130 19.51 -7.54 -12.62
N GLY A 131 18.92 -8.66 -13.06
CA GLY A 131 17.52 -8.85 -13.42
C GLY A 131 16.95 -7.97 -14.54
N PRO A 132 15.94 -8.45 -15.30
CA PRO A 132 15.22 -7.59 -16.22
C PRO A 132 14.45 -6.52 -15.42
N ARG A 133 14.79 -5.26 -15.60
CA ARG A 133 14.17 -4.08 -15.00
C ARG A 133 13.65 -3.20 -16.12
N SER A 134 12.33 -3.10 -16.23
CA SER A 134 11.67 -2.21 -17.17
C SER A 134 12.07 -0.76 -16.88
N ARG A 135 12.67 -0.09 -17.86
CA ARG A 135 12.96 1.34 -17.83
C ARG A 135 12.04 2.01 -18.86
N SER A 136 11.28 3.03 -18.45
CA SER A 136 10.56 3.84 -19.43
C SER A 136 11.48 4.96 -19.89
N ILE A 137 11.96 4.88 -21.12
CA ILE A 137 12.65 6.00 -21.77
C ILE A 137 11.64 6.62 -22.72
N SER A 138 11.31 7.89 -22.50
CA SER A 138 10.40 8.65 -23.38
C SER A 138 9.03 7.97 -23.64
N GLY A 139 8.49 7.27 -22.65
CA GLY A 139 7.20 6.58 -22.73
C GLY A 139 7.24 5.18 -23.36
N VAL A 140 8.39 4.74 -23.87
CA VAL A 140 8.60 3.37 -24.35
C VAL A 140 9.20 2.54 -23.23
N THR A 141 8.60 1.38 -22.94
CA THR A 141 9.11 0.46 -21.92
C THR A 141 10.17 -0.42 -22.55
N GLU A 142 11.42 -0.22 -22.18
CA GLU A 142 12.55 -1.04 -22.58
C GLU A 142 12.99 -1.95 -21.43
N ASN A 143 13.45 -3.15 -21.75
CA ASN A 143 14.01 -4.05 -20.76
C ASN A 143 15.46 -3.63 -20.47
N GLY A 144 15.71 -3.07 -19.30
CA GLY A 144 17.04 -2.77 -18.79
C GLY A 144 17.52 -3.76 -17.73
N TYR A 145 18.71 -3.53 -17.21
CA TYR A 145 19.31 -4.28 -16.10
C TYR A 145 20.00 -3.29 -15.16
N TYR A 146 20.10 -3.61 -13.86
CA TYR A 146 21.05 -2.89 -13.01
C TYR A 146 22.44 -3.50 -13.19
N LEU A 147 23.46 -2.66 -13.34
CA LEU A 147 24.87 -3.06 -13.36
C LEU A 147 25.50 -2.67 -12.03
N ILE A 148 25.97 -3.66 -11.28
CA ILE A 148 26.76 -3.42 -10.06
C ILE A 148 28.22 -3.74 -10.37
N THR A 149 29.08 -2.72 -10.26
CA THR A 149 30.52 -2.88 -10.44
C THR A 149 31.23 -2.56 -9.12
N PRO A 150 32.04 -3.48 -8.57
CA PRO A 150 32.75 -3.25 -7.32
C PRO A 150 33.81 -2.16 -7.48
N LEU A 151 33.92 -1.29 -6.47
CA LEU A 151 34.95 -0.25 -6.38
C LEU A 151 36.11 -0.75 -5.52
N ILE A 152 37.30 -0.85 -6.11
CA ILE A 152 38.53 -1.29 -5.42
C ILE A 152 39.28 -0.07 -4.89
N PRO A 153 39.65 -0.03 -3.60
CA PRO A 153 40.37 1.10 -3.03
C PRO A 153 41.81 1.20 -3.56
N VAL A 154 42.29 2.42 -3.84
CA VAL A 154 43.67 2.65 -4.27
C VAL A 154 44.63 2.36 -3.10
N PRO A 155 45.72 1.58 -3.30
CA PRO A 155 46.74 1.39 -2.27
C PRO A 155 47.53 2.69 -2.02
N GLY A 156 47.58 3.12 -0.75
CA GLY A 156 48.39 4.26 -0.32
C GLY A 156 47.70 5.63 -0.27
N ASP A 157 46.38 5.71 -0.44
CA ASP A 157 45.65 6.97 -0.22
C ASP A 157 45.57 7.26 1.30
N PRO A 158 46.02 8.43 1.81
CA PRO A 158 45.91 8.78 3.23
C PRO A 158 44.46 8.98 3.70
N GLU A 159 43.52 9.11 2.76
CA GLU A 159 42.08 9.08 2.99
C GLU A 159 41.56 7.62 2.99
N ARG A 160 42.26 6.71 3.70
CA ARG A 160 41.93 5.27 3.91
C ARG A 160 41.59 4.91 5.34
#